data_AF-A0A3M2T403-F1
#
_entry.id   AF-A0A3M2T403-F1
#
_cell.length_a   1.000
_cell.length_b   1.000
_cell.length_c   1.000
_cell.angle_alpha   90.00
_cell.angle_beta   90.00
_cell.angle_gamma   90.00
#
_symmetry.space_group_name_H-M   'P 1'
#
loop_
_entity.id
_entity.type
_entity.pdbx_description
1 polymer ?
#
loop_
_entity_poly.entity_id
_entity_poly.type
_entity_poly.pdbx_seq_one_letter_code
_entity_poly.pdbx_strand_id
1 'polypeptide(L)'
;MPLPPQRYRVEAVREEDFSELVRAVWEAFEDPFQSLSRLYCPIVNNDVPASLDAFTQLMLAELAAEPPGCLAWIKVVDSEANDRIVAGSKWCFYQENPHVQKDEDFVAFWHPDGIGREFATEAFRQIDRPRKTMAQRPHALLSICGTKAEHRHRGIGQLMVNWGLERADALGLTEAWLDATDAGRPLYARCGFRDVSRVTLDPQPSRTLSPAEREEWAAIERALLPVTGTVMWRPPRGEYVEGVTVKPWEVEG
;
A
#
# COMPACT_ATOMS: atom_id res chain seq x y z
N MET A 1 -19.12 35.76 1.77
CA MET A 1 -19.89 34.51 1.61
C MET A 1 -18.98 33.39 2.08
N PRO A 2 -19.34 32.61 3.12
CA PRO A 2 -18.55 31.44 3.49
C PRO A 2 -18.52 30.46 2.31
N LEU A 3 -17.37 29.83 2.09
CA LEU A 3 -17.27 28.75 1.09
C LEU A 3 -18.28 27.66 1.45
N PRO A 4 -18.94 27.05 0.45
CA PRO A 4 -19.80 25.90 0.72
C PRO A 4 -18.98 24.80 1.42
N PRO A 5 -19.56 24.04 2.35
CA PRO A 5 -18.85 22.98 3.04
C PRO A 5 -18.29 21.97 2.03
N GLN A 6 -17.03 21.59 2.22
CA GLN A 6 -16.39 20.60 1.36
C GLN A 6 -17.02 19.23 1.63
N ARG A 7 -17.58 18.61 0.59
CA ARG A 7 -18.27 17.32 0.69
C ARG A 7 -17.36 16.21 1.24
N TYR A 8 -16.17 16.09 0.66
CA TYR A 8 -15.17 15.10 1.06
C TYR A 8 -14.14 15.74 1.99
N ARG A 9 -13.95 15.18 3.18
CA ARG A 9 -13.00 15.70 4.17
C ARG A 9 -11.98 14.63 4.54
N VAL A 10 -10.71 14.99 4.49
CA VAL A 10 -9.61 14.16 5.01
C VAL A 10 -9.53 14.36 6.50
N GLU A 11 -9.56 13.26 7.26
CA GLU A 11 -9.52 13.27 8.72
C GLU A 11 -8.47 12.27 9.22
N ALA A 12 -7.88 12.57 10.39
CA ALA A 12 -7.05 11.61 11.10
C ALA A 12 -7.92 10.44 11.60
N VAL A 13 -7.35 9.25 11.60
CA VAL A 13 -8.02 8.03 12.05
C VAL A 13 -7.85 7.89 13.56
N ARG A 14 -8.94 7.50 14.24
CA ARG A 14 -8.94 7.09 15.65
C ARG A 14 -9.10 5.57 15.73
N GLU A 15 -8.81 4.99 16.90
CA GLU A 15 -8.93 3.55 17.11
C GLU A 15 -10.33 3.03 16.75
N GLU A 16 -11.39 3.76 17.13
CA GLU A 16 -12.78 3.39 16.83
C GLU A 16 -13.13 3.39 15.33
N ASP A 17 -12.34 4.07 14.49
CA ASP A 17 -12.58 4.15 13.06
C ASP A 17 -12.07 2.92 12.30
N PHE A 18 -11.13 2.16 12.88
CA PHE A 18 -10.35 1.17 12.14
C PHE A 18 -11.20 0.07 11.51
N SER A 19 -12.24 -0.42 12.20
CA SER A 19 -13.11 -1.47 11.65
C SER A 19 -13.86 -0.98 10.39
N GLU A 20 -14.39 0.24 10.40
CA GLU A 20 -15.06 0.82 9.23
C GLU A 20 -14.05 1.17 8.13
N LEU A 21 -12.90 1.71 8.50
CA LEU A 21 -11.80 2.06 7.58
C LEU A 21 -11.27 0.85 6.83
N VAL A 22 -10.92 -0.23 7.54
CA VAL A 22 -10.41 -1.48 6.95
C VAL A 22 -11.43 -2.07 6.00
N ARG A 23 -12.72 -2.09 6.38
CA ARG A 23 -13.78 -2.55 5.50
C ARG A 23 -13.88 -1.69 4.24
N ALA A 24 -13.88 -0.36 4.36
CA ALA A 24 -13.95 0.55 3.22
C ALA A 24 -12.74 0.40 2.27
N VAL A 25 -11.55 0.20 2.82
CA VAL A 25 -10.34 -0.06 2.04
C VAL A 25 -10.41 -1.42 1.36
N TRP A 26 -10.87 -2.47 2.05
CA TRP A 26 -11.06 -3.79 1.45
C TRP A 26 -12.06 -3.72 0.29
N GLU A 27 -13.24 -3.12 0.49
CA GLU A 27 -14.26 -2.91 -0.56
C GLU A 27 -13.69 -2.13 -1.76
N ALA A 28 -12.77 -1.20 -1.53
CA ALA A 28 -12.10 -0.46 -2.59
C ALA A 28 -11.21 -1.33 -3.50
N PHE A 29 -10.86 -2.54 -3.09
CA PHE A 29 -10.11 -3.50 -3.90
C PHE A 29 -10.98 -4.66 -4.44
N GLU A 30 -12.30 -4.68 -4.17
CA GLU A 30 -13.20 -5.74 -4.63
C GLU A 30 -13.85 -5.45 -6.00
N ASP A 31 -14.01 -4.18 -6.37
CA ASP A 31 -14.72 -3.80 -7.59
C ASP A 31 -13.97 -2.70 -8.37
N PRO A 32 -13.25 -2.99 -9.46
CA PRO A 32 -12.93 -4.33 -9.92
C PRO A 32 -11.91 -4.98 -8.98
N PHE A 33 -12.00 -6.29 -8.83
CA PHE A 33 -11.13 -7.06 -7.95
C PHE A 33 -9.64 -6.82 -8.25
N GLN A 34 -8.88 -6.48 -7.22
CA GLN A 34 -7.43 -6.27 -7.25
C GLN A 34 -6.75 -7.36 -6.43
N SER A 35 -6.27 -8.41 -7.09
CA SER A 35 -5.68 -9.59 -6.44
C SER A 35 -4.48 -9.26 -5.54
N LEU A 36 -3.72 -8.20 -5.84
CA LEU A 36 -2.62 -7.72 -5.00
C LEU A 36 -3.04 -7.52 -3.53
N SER A 37 -4.26 -7.01 -3.30
CA SER A 37 -4.79 -6.77 -1.95
C SER A 37 -4.83 -8.02 -1.08
N ARG A 38 -5.00 -9.22 -1.66
CA ARG A 38 -5.05 -10.50 -0.94
C ARG A 38 -3.71 -10.96 -0.39
N LEU A 39 -2.60 -10.42 -0.90
CA LEU A 39 -1.29 -10.63 -0.30
C LEU A 39 -1.17 -9.87 1.03
N TYR A 40 -1.78 -8.69 1.14
CA TYR A 40 -1.76 -7.88 2.38
C TYR A 40 -2.87 -8.29 3.36
N CYS A 41 -4.07 -8.57 2.86
CA CYS A 41 -5.24 -8.94 3.65
C CYS A 41 -5.84 -10.25 3.10
N PRO A 42 -5.31 -11.42 3.51
CA PRO A 42 -5.84 -12.71 3.07
C PRO A 42 -7.23 -12.98 3.63
N ILE A 43 -8.05 -13.71 2.87
CA ILE A 43 -9.32 -14.27 3.38
C ILE A 43 -9.05 -15.69 3.84
N VAL A 44 -9.03 -15.90 5.15
CA VAL A 44 -8.74 -17.18 5.78
C VAL A 44 -10.05 -17.93 6.02
N ASN A 45 -10.07 -19.23 5.70
CA ASN A 45 -11.23 -20.12 5.90
C ASN A 45 -12.55 -19.63 5.26
N ASN A 46 -12.47 -18.81 4.20
CA ASN A 46 -13.63 -18.15 3.58
C ASN A 46 -14.45 -17.27 4.55
N ASP A 47 -13.84 -16.82 5.66
CA ASP A 47 -14.49 -15.97 6.65
C ASP A 47 -13.99 -14.52 6.48
N VAL A 48 -14.73 -13.74 5.69
CA VAL A 48 -14.40 -12.33 5.43
C VAL A 48 -14.44 -11.50 6.72
N PRO A 49 -15.52 -11.53 7.55
CA PRO A 49 -15.55 -10.78 8.80
C PRO A 49 -14.36 -11.06 9.71
N ALA A 50 -14.04 -12.33 9.98
CA ALA A 50 -12.92 -12.68 10.86
C ALA A 50 -11.56 -12.25 10.27
N SER A 51 -11.40 -12.35 8.96
CA SER A 51 -10.16 -11.92 8.28
C SER A 51 -9.96 -10.40 8.36
N LEU A 52 -11.03 -9.62 8.19
CA LEU A 52 -10.97 -8.16 8.33
C LEU A 52 -10.73 -7.73 9.78
N ASP A 53 -11.30 -8.44 10.76
CA ASP A 53 -11.04 -8.19 12.17
C ASP A 53 -9.58 -8.49 12.52
N ALA A 54 -9.02 -9.62 12.05
CA ALA A 54 -7.62 -9.95 12.25
C ALA A 54 -6.69 -8.90 11.61
N PHE A 55 -6.99 -8.46 10.38
CA PHE A 55 -6.23 -7.40 9.71
C PHE A 55 -6.35 -6.06 10.45
N THR A 56 -7.53 -5.75 11.00
CA THR A 56 -7.75 -4.56 11.84
C THR A 56 -6.83 -4.58 13.07
N GLN A 57 -6.77 -5.70 13.79
CA GLN A 57 -5.90 -5.84 14.96
C GLN A 57 -4.42 -5.71 14.58
N LEU A 58 -4.02 -6.26 13.42
CA LEU A 58 -2.65 -6.12 12.92
C LEU A 58 -2.27 -4.65 12.64
N MET A 59 -3.15 -3.89 11.97
CA MET A 59 -2.89 -2.48 11.67
C MET A 59 -2.89 -1.60 12.92
N LEU A 60 -3.74 -1.91 13.91
CA LEU A 60 -3.72 -1.24 15.21
C LEU A 60 -2.43 -1.53 15.99
N ALA A 61 -1.99 -2.78 16.01
CA ALA A 61 -0.75 -3.18 16.67
C ALA A 61 0.48 -2.51 16.03
N GLU A 62 0.53 -2.44 14.69
CA GLU A 62 1.58 -1.73 13.96
C GLU A 62 1.57 -0.23 14.31
N LEU A 63 0.41 0.42 14.27
CA LEU A 63 0.29 1.84 14.63
C LEU A 63 0.76 2.11 16.07
N ALA A 64 0.47 1.21 17.01
CA ALA A 64 0.89 1.33 18.40
C ALA A 64 2.39 1.07 18.62
N ALA A 65 3.02 0.25 17.76
CA ALA A 65 4.43 -0.10 17.86
C ALA A 65 5.35 0.96 17.23
N GLU A 66 4.86 1.70 16.23
CA GLU A 66 5.63 2.72 15.52
C GLU A 66 5.81 4.01 16.35
N PRO A 67 6.99 4.67 16.29
CA PRO A 67 7.17 5.96 16.95
C PRO A 67 6.19 7.02 16.42
N PRO A 68 5.75 7.97 17.28
CA PRO A 68 4.85 9.03 16.86
C PRO A 68 5.37 9.80 15.63
N GLY A 69 4.56 9.85 14.58
CA GLY A 69 4.86 10.57 13.35
C GLY A 69 5.58 9.76 12.26
N CYS A 70 6.02 8.53 12.54
CA CYS A 70 6.61 7.62 11.54
C CYS A 70 5.55 6.92 10.67
N LEU A 71 4.33 6.77 11.17
CA LEU A 71 3.23 6.12 10.48
C LEU A 71 1.95 6.94 10.66
N ALA A 72 1.14 7.06 9.62
CA ALA A 72 -0.18 7.68 9.70
C ALA A 72 -1.22 6.94 8.88
N TRP A 73 -2.40 6.77 9.48
CA TRP A 73 -3.63 6.44 8.78
C TRP A 73 -4.51 7.68 8.67
N ILE A 74 -5.05 7.90 7.47
CA ILE A 74 -6.07 8.92 7.20
C ILE A 74 -7.29 8.28 6.57
N LYS A 75 -8.45 8.87 6.84
CA LYS A 75 -9.73 8.51 6.25
C LYS A 75 -10.29 9.68 5.46
N VAL A 76 -11.17 9.39 4.52
CA VAL A 76 -12.03 10.39 3.89
C VAL A 76 -13.47 10.08 4.21
N VAL A 77 -14.19 11.06 4.74
CA VAL A 77 -15.63 10.99 5.01
C VAL A 77 -16.42 11.76 3.96
N ASP A 78 -17.62 11.29 3.62
CA ASP A 78 -18.56 11.97 2.71
C ASP A 78 -19.74 12.57 3.51
N SER A 79 -19.85 13.90 3.53
CA SER A 79 -20.92 14.60 4.24
C SER A 79 -22.33 14.30 3.70
N GLU A 80 -22.45 13.91 2.42
CA GLU A 80 -23.73 13.50 1.84
C GLU A 80 -24.07 12.04 2.16
N ALA A 81 -23.13 11.29 2.73
CA ALA A 81 -23.33 9.90 3.16
C ALA A 81 -23.31 9.79 4.70
N ASN A 82 -23.82 10.80 5.42
CA ASN A 82 -23.83 10.85 6.89
C ASN A 82 -22.42 10.69 7.51
N ASP A 83 -21.41 11.31 6.89
CA ASP A 83 -20.01 11.27 7.31
C ASP A 83 -19.41 9.84 7.39
N ARG A 84 -19.93 8.91 6.58
CA ARG A 84 -19.38 7.56 6.43
C ARG A 84 -18.01 7.58 5.79
N ILE A 85 -17.15 6.64 6.17
CA ILE A 85 -15.81 6.48 5.59
C ILE A 85 -15.95 5.89 4.19
N VAL A 86 -15.44 6.62 3.20
CA VAL A 86 -15.49 6.25 1.77
C VAL A 86 -14.13 5.97 1.16
N ALA A 87 -13.05 6.28 1.88
CA ALA A 87 -11.69 6.00 1.49
C ALA A 87 -10.74 6.00 2.69
N GLY A 88 -9.60 5.36 2.50
CA GLY A 88 -8.54 5.30 3.50
C GLY A 88 -7.16 5.20 2.86
N SER A 89 -6.15 5.75 3.53
CA SER A 89 -4.76 5.50 3.16
C SER A 89 -3.83 5.39 4.36
N LYS A 90 -2.77 4.60 4.19
CA LYS A 90 -1.67 4.40 5.11
C LYS A 90 -0.39 4.98 4.52
N TRP A 91 0.28 5.83 5.29
CA TRP A 91 1.58 6.42 4.98
C TRP A 91 2.61 6.04 6.02
N CYS A 92 3.83 5.76 5.56
CA CYS A 92 5.02 5.65 6.41
C CYS A 92 5.99 6.79 6.06
N PHE A 93 6.71 7.32 7.05
CA PHE A 93 7.59 8.47 6.93
C PHE A 93 8.95 8.12 7.52
N TYR A 94 9.87 7.65 6.68
CA TYR A 94 11.17 7.16 7.11
C TYR A 94 12.19 8.31 7.13
N GLN A 95 12.64 8.69 8.33
CA GLN A 95 13.68 9.71 8.55
C GLN A 95 15.10 9.19 8.25
N GLU A 96 15.26 7.88 8.16
CA GLU A 96 16.50 7.17 7.83
C GLU A 96 16.20 6.09 6.79
N ASN A 97 17.22 5.40 6.25
CA ASN A 97 17.03 4.28 5.34
C ASN A 97 16.35 3.09 6.07
N PRO A 98 15.12 2.69 5.71
CA PRO A 98 14.43 1.58 6.37
C PRO A 98 14.91 0.19 5.91
N HIS A 99 15.84 0.11 4.96
CA HIS A 99 16.26 -1.14 4.30
C HIS A 99 17.66 -1.62 4.72
N VAL A 100 18.09 -1.28 5.93
CA VAL A 100 19.40 -1.70 6.48
C VAL A 100 19.47 -3.19 6.83
N GLN A 101 18.32 -3.84 7.06
CA GLN A 101 18.23 -5.29 7.29
C GLN A 101 18.12 -6.05 5.98
N LYS A 102 18.69 -7.27 5.96
CA LYS A 102 18.68 -8.11 4.76
C LYS A 102 17.29 -8.70 4.50
N ASP A 103 16.92 -8.80 3.22
CA ASP A 103 15.64 -9.34 2.76
C ASP A 103 15.43 -10.83 3.04
N GLU A 104 16.51 -11.57 3.31
CA GLU A 104 16.50 -13.03 3.52
C GLU A 104 15.65 -13.44 4.74
N ASP A 105 15.47 -12.54 5.71
CA ASP A 105 14.72 -12.79 6.94
C ASP A 105 13.22 -12.46 6.84
N PHE A 106 12.76 -11.90 5.72
CA PHE A 106 11.35 -11.50 5.57
C PHE A 106 10.42 -12.71 5.48
N VAL A 107 9.34 -12.67 6.27
CA VAL A 107 8.22 -13.63 6.27
C VAL A 107 6.90 -12.86 6.37
N ALA A 108 5.90 -13.23 5.56
CA ALA A 108 4.55 -12.66 5.61
C ALA A 108 3.74 -13.23 6.80
N PHE A 109 4.17 -12.93 8.03
CA PHE A 109 3.68 -13.55 9.27
C PHE A 109 2.18 -13.38 9.54
N TRP A 110 1.53 -12.41 8.89
CA TRP A 110 0.08 -12.19 8.97
C TRP A 110 -0.73 -13.24 8.20
N HIS A 111 -0.10 -14.00 7.31
CA HIS A 111 -0.72 -15.21 6.76
C HIS A 111 -0.58 -16.36 7.76
N PRO A 112 -1.60 -17.23 7.90
CA PRO A 112 -1.47 -18.46 8.68
C PRO A 112 -0.31 -19.34 8.22
N ASP A 113 0.26 -20.13 9.14
CA ASP A 113 1.28 -21.14 8.82
C ASP A 113 0.77 -22.07 7.71
N GLY A 114 1.56 -22.21 6.64
CA GLY A 114 1.20 -23.07 5.51
C GLY A 114 1.64 -22.49 4.15
N ILE A 115 1.08 -23.07 3.09
CA ILE A 115 1.42 -22.73 1.71
C ILE A 115 1.02 -21.30 1.34
N GLY A 116 -0.09 -20.79 1.88
CA GLY A 116 -0.49 -19.39 1.74
C GLY A 116 0.59 -18.40 2.20
N ARG A 117 1.19 -18.64 3.38
CA ARG A 117 2.29 -17.80 3.89
C ARG A 117 3.55 -17.92 3.04
N GLU A 118 3.91 -19.13 2.61
CA GLU A 118 5.08 -19.33 1.74
C GLU A 118 4.90 -18.57 0.42
N PHE A 119 3.74 -18.72 -0.22
CA PHE A 119 3.38 -18.00 -1.45
C PHE A 119 3.46 -16.48 -1.26
N ALA A 120 2.80 -15.97 -0.22
CA ALA A 120 2.81 -14.53 0.07
C ALA A 120 4.24 -14.02 0.33
N THR A 121 5.05 -14.77 1.08
CA THR A 121 6.44 -14.42 1.38
C THR A 121 7.27 -14.27 0.10
N GLU A 122 7.20 -15.25 -0.80
CA GLU A 122 7.92 -15.19 -2.08
C GLU A 122 7.38 -14.09 -3.01
N ALA A 123 6.07 -13.87 -3.01
CA ALA A 123 5.43 -12.78 -3.74
C ALA A 123 5.91 -11.40 -3.26
N PHE A 124 6.02 -11.19 -1.94
CA PHE A 124 6.51 -9.94 -1.36
C PHE A 124 7.99 -9.69 -1.65
N ARG A 125 8.81 -10.74 -1.60
CA ARG A 125 10.22 -10.66 -2.02
C ARG A 125 10.38 -10.20 -3.46
N GLN A 126 9.40 -10.43 -4.32
CA GLN A 126 9.43 -9.93 -5.70
C GLN A 126 8.92 -8.50 -5.81
N ILE A 127 7.76 -8.19 -5.21
CA ILE A 127 7.13 -6.87 -5.38
C ILE A 127 7.88 -5.75 -4.66
N ASP A 128 8.39 -6.01 -3.46
CA ASP A 128 9.06 -5.00 -2.65
C ASP A 128 10.51 -4.79 -3.07
N ARG A 129 11.17 -5.83 -3.62
CA ARG A 129 12.61 -5.82 -3.90
C ARG A 129 13.07 -4.61 -4.73
N PRO A 130 12.42 -4.21 -5.84
CA PRO A 130 12.87 -3.04 -6.57
C PRO A 130 12.84 -1.79 -5.68
N ARG A 131 11.76 -1.54 -4.94
CA ARG A 131 11.68 -0.42 -4.01
C ARG A 131 12.75 -0.53 -2.91
N LYS A 132 12.89 -1.69 -2.29
CA LYS A 132 13.87 -1.95 -1.23
C LYS A 132 15.32 -1.80 -1.67
N THR A 133 15.62 -1.94 -2.97
CA THR A 133 16.97 -1.69 -3.51
C THR A 133 17.18 -0.24 -3.92
N MET A 134 16.13 0.46 -4.34
CA MET A 134 16.24 1.82 -4.89
C MET A 134 15.95 2.94 -3.88
N ALA A 135 15.09 2.69 -2.89
CA ALA A 135 14.66 3.67 -1.88
C ALA A 135 15.61 3.72 -0.67
N GLN A 136 16.91 3.91 -0.92
CA GLN A 136 17.97 3.87 0.11
C GLN A 136 18.14 5.15 0.93
N ARG A 137 17.29 6.17 0.71
CA ARG A 137 17.35 7.48 1.37
C ARG A 137 16.12 7.69 2.25
N PRO A 138 16.11 8.65 3.19
CA PRO A 138 14.89 9.07 3.88
C PRO A 138 13.78 9.42 2.90
N HIS A 139 12.60 8.85 3.08
CA HIS A 139 11.48 9.00 2.15
C HIS A 139 10.12 8.75 2.80
N ALA A 140 9.07 9.25 2.17
CA ALA A 140 7.69 8.84 2.46
C ALA A 140 7.29 7.62 1.62
N LEU A 141 6.47 6.75 2.18
CA LEU A 141 5.93 5.57 1.50
C LEU A 141 4.39 5.58 1.62
N LEU A 142 3.70 5.59 0.48
CA LEU A 142 2.28 5.30 0.45
C LEU A 142 2.09 3.79 0.38
N SER A 143 1.68 3.19 1.51
CA SER A 143 1.58 1.73 1.67
C SER A 143 0.22 1.18 1.26
N ILE A 144 -0.88 1.87 1.61
CA ILE A 144 -2.25 1.45 1.28
C ILE A 144 -3.02 2.69 0.86
N CYS A 145 -3.80 2.62 -0.22
CA CYS A 145 -4.66 3.72 -0.64
C CYS A 145 -5.86 3.17 -1.42
N GLY A 146 -7.04 3.28 -0.83
CA GLY A 146 -8.28 2.71 -1.39
C GLY A 146 -9.42 3.72 -1.32
N THR A 147 -10.16 3.86 -2.42
CA THR A 147 -11.43 4.60 -2.47
C THR A 147 -12.53 3.65 -2.96
N LYS A 148 -13.63 3.59 -2.22
CA LYS A 148 -14.81 2.78 -2.56
C LYS A 148 -15.27 3.05 -4.00
N ALA A 149 -15.66 2.00 -4.72
CA ALA A 149 -15.92 2.05 -6.16
C ALA A 149 -16.91 3.17 -6.54
N GLU A 150 -18.01 3.32 -5.80
CA GLU A 150 -19.07 4.30 -6.05
C GLU A 150 -18.66 5.76 -5.76
N HIS A 151 -17.51 5.96 -5.10
CA HIS A 151 -16.93 7.26 -4.76
C HIS A 151 -15.69 7.62 -5.60
N ARG A 152 -15.23 6.74 -6.51
CA ARG A 152 -14.08 7.01 -7.37
C ARG A 152 -14.35 8.10 -8.40
N HIS A 153 -13.28 8.60 -9.02
CA HIS A 153 -13.30 9.68 -10.01
C HIS A 153 -13.85 11.03 -9.51
N ARG A 154 -13.89 11.24 -8.19
CA ARG A 154 -14.30 12.49 -7.52
C ARG A 154 -13.15 13.24 -6.84
N GLY A 155 -11.91 12.91 -7.19
CA GLY A 155 -10.71 13.53 -6.60
C GLY A 155 -10.30 13.00 -5.21
N ILE A 156 -11.03 12.05 -4.63
CA ILE A 156 -10.77 11.54 -3.26
C ILE A 156 -9.37 10.94 -3.12
N GLY A 157 -8.94 10.09 -4.06
CA GLY A 157 -7.58 9.54 -4.06
C GLY A 157 -6.50 10.64 -4.12
N GLN A 158 -6.74 11.72 -4.87
CA GLN A 158 -5.83 12.86 -4.95
C GLN A 158 -5.73 13.58 -3.59
N LEU A 159 -6.84 13.73 -2.86
CA LEU A 159 -6.83 14.34 -1.53
C LEU A 159 -5.93 13.56 -0.56
N MET A 160 -6.06 12.23 -0.54
CA MET A 160 -5.24 11.37 0.32
C MET A 160 -3.76 11.42 -0.07
N VAL A 161 -3.46 11.48 -1.37
CA VAL A 161 -2.06 11.58 -1.83
C VAL A 161 -1.46 12.93 -1.47
N ASN A 162 -2.18 14.03 -1.71
CA ASN A 162 -1.71 15.36 -1.38
C ASN A 162 -1.46 15.52 0.12
N TRP A 163 -2.35 15.01 0.97
CA TRP A 163 -2.16 15.04 2.43
C TRP A 163 -0.83 14.39 2.83
N GLY A 164 -0.52 13.20 2.29
CA GLY A 164 0.72 12.49 2.62
C GLY A 164 1.97 13.21 2.12
N LEU A 165 1.90 13.81 0.92
CA LEU A 165 2.99 14.59 0.34
C LEU A 165 3.23 15.89 1.12
N GLU A 166 2.18 16.62 1.50
CA GLU A 166 2.28 17.82 2.34
C GLU A 166 2.89 17.48 3.71
N ARG A 167 2.53 16.33 4.28
CA ARG A 167 3.12 15.83 5.52
C ARG A 167 4.59 15.48 5.35
N ALA A 168 4.96 14.84 4.24
CA ALA A 168 6.35 14.52 3.91
C ALA A 168 7.20 15.79 3.76
N ASP A 169 6.69 16.79 3.03
CA ASP A 169 7.35 18.09 2.86
C ASP A 169 7.56 18.79 4.21
N ALA A 170 6.55 18.76 5.10
CA ALA A 170 6.65 19.31 6.46
C ALA A 170 7.67 18.58 7.36
N LEU A 171 7.98 17.32 7.05
CA LEU A 171 9.01 16.53 7.73
C LEU A 171 10.40 16.66 7.09
N GLY A 172 10.53 17.42 6.00
CA GLY A 172 11.79 17.53 5.25
C GLY A 172 12.10 16.29 4.40
N LEU A 173 11.15 15.39 4.21
CA LEU A 173 11.32 14.22 3.36
C LEU A 173 11.15 14.64 1.90
N THR A 174 12.20 14.45 1.12
CA THR A 174 12.26 14.97 -0.25
C THR A 174 11.80 13.97 -1.31
N GLU A 175 11.65 12.69 -0.96
CA GLU A 175 11.25 11.65 -1.90
C GLU A 175 10.02 10.91 -1.38
N ALA A 176 9.18 10.43 -2.30
CA ALA A 176 8.08 9.53 -1.97
C ALA A 176 8.05 8.31 -2.88
N TRP A 177 7.65 7.17 -2.33
CA TRP A 177 7.61 5.88 -3.00
C TRP A 177 6.27 5.19 -2.81
N LEU A 178 5.90 4.31 -3.74
CA LEU A 178 4.74 3.43 -3.65
C LEU A 178 4.84 2.27 -4.63
N ASP A 179 4.03 1.25 -4.40
CA ASP A 179 3.83 0.12 -5.31
C ASP A 179 2.39 0.19 -5.84
N ALA A 180 2.23 0.62 -7.09
CA ALA A 180 0.93 0.89 -7.70
C ALA A 180 0.31 -0.36 -8.34
N THR A 181 -0.98 -0.55 -8.12
CA THR A 181 -1.81 -1.34 -9.04
C THR A 181 -1.96 -0.61 -10.38
N ASP A 182 -2.32 -1.35 -11.44
CA ASP A 182 -2.62 -0.74 -12.74
C ASP A 182 -3.78 0.27 -12.66
N ALA A 183 -4.76 0.03 -11.78
CA ALA A 183 -5.86 0.95 -11.53
C ALA A 183 -5.41 2.24 -10.82
N GLY A 184 -4.45 2.16 -9.89
CA GLY A 184 -3.96 3.31 -9.11
C GLY A 184 -2.91 4.15 -9.85
N ARG A 185 -2.09 3.52 -10.69
CA ARG A 185 -0.95 4.16 -11.39
C ARG A 185 -1.28 5.51 -12.07
N PRO A 186 -2.39 5.67 -12.82
CA PRO A 186 -2.71 6.96 -13.45
C PRO A 186 -2.96 8.10 -12.45
N LEU A 187 -3.46 7.79 -11.25
CA LEU A 187 -3.60 8.79 -10.18
C LEU A 187 -2.24 9.27 -9.72
N TYR A 188 -1.36 8.35 -9.35
CA TYR A 188 -0.04 8.70 -8.83
C TYR A 188 0.81 9.47 -9.84
N ALA A 189 0.70 9.14 -11.13
CA ALA A 189 1.34 9.89 -12.20
C ALA A 189 0.92 11.38 -12.20
N ARG A 190 -0.37 11.68 -11.98
CA ARG A 190 -0.86 13.07 -11.85
C ARG A 190 -0.35 13.77 -10.60
N CYS A 191 0.01 13.02 -9.56
CA CYS A 191 0.62 13.53 -8.33
C CYS A 191 2.15 13.74 -8.45
N GLY A 192 2.73 13.53 -9.63
CA GLY A 192 4.16 13.70 -9.90
C GLY A 192 5.02 12.46 -9.64
N PHE A 193 4.40 11.30 -9.38
CA PHE A 193 5.13 10.04 -9.33
C PHE A 193 5.47 9.56 -10.75
N ARG A 194 6.56 8.80 -10.87
CA ARG A 194 7.05 8.22 -12.12
C ARG A 194 7.23 6.73 -11.97
N ASP A 195 6.91 5.99 -13.01
CA ASP A 195 7.19 4.56 -13.07
C ASP A 195 8.69 4.33 -13.04
N VAL A 196 9.15 3.43 -12.16
CA VAL A 196 10.56 3.08 -12.04
C VAL A 196 10.78 1.62 -12.44
N SER A 197 9.95 0.72 -11.93
CA SER A 197 10.03 -0.70 -12.21
C SER A 197 8.65 -1.31 -12.25
N ARG A 198 8.40 -2.18 -13.22
CA ARG A 198 7.18 -2.97 -13.31
C ARG A 198 7.51 -4.42 -12.99
N VAL A 199 6.80 -5.00 -12.03
CA VAL A 199 7.00 -6.37 -11.57
C VAL A 199 5.72 -7.15 -11.83
N THR A 200 5.84 -8.22 -12.60
CA THR A 200 4.81 -9.27 -12.64
C THR A 200 5.26 -10.39 -11.71
N LEU A 201 4.40 -10.77 -10.78
CA LEU A 201 4.74 -11.79 -9.78
C LEU A 201 4.78 -13.16 -10.44
N ASP A 202 5.84 -13.89 -10.14
CA ASP A 202 6.04 -15.30 -10.44
C ASP A 202 6.63 -16.01 -9.20
N PRO A 203 5.86 -16.09 -8.09
CA PRO A 203 6.36 -16.71 -6.86
C PRO A 203 6.68 -18.17 -7.11
N GLN A 204 7.80 -18.65 -6.58
CA GLN A 204 8.22 -20.05 -6.69
C GLN A 204 8.41 -20.64 -5.29
N PRO A 205 8.02 -21.89 -5.03
CA PRO A 205 8.22 -22.50 -3.72
C PRO A 205 9.71 -22.50 -3.33
N SER A 206 9.98 -22.19 -2.06
CA SER A 206 11.34 -22.15 -1.51
C SER A 206 11.96 -23.55 -1.31
N ARG A 207 11.12 -24.58 -1.40
CA ARG A 207 11.44 -25.98 -1.12
C ARG A 207 10.65 -26.92 -2.03
N THR A 208 11.01 -28.20 -1.99
CA THR A 208 10.19 -29.24 -2.62
C THR A 208 8.88 -29.43 -1.84
N LEU A 209 7.76 -29.25 -2.55
CA LEU A 209 6.42 -29.45 -2.01
C LEU A 209 5.97 -30.92 -2.13
N SER A 210 5.09 -31.37 -1.24
CA SER A 210 4.33 -32.62 -1.40
C SER A 210 3.27 -32.48 -2.51
N PRO A 211 2.66 -33.58 -2.99
CA PRO A 211 1.59 -33.50 -3.98
C PRO A 211 0.39 -32.63 -3.54
N ALA A 212 0.00 -32.70 -2.27
CA ALA A 212 -1.11 -31.90 -1.74
C ALA A 212 -0.77 -30.41 -1.68
N GLU A 213 0.43 -30.08 -1.19
CA GLU A 213 0.92 -28.70 -1.13
C GLU A 213 1.08 -28.08 -2.53
N ARG A 214 1.48 -28.87 -3.54
CA ARG A 214 1.51 -28.39 -4.94
C ARG A 214 0.13 -28.03 -5.46
N GLU A 215 -0.90 -28.80 -5.12
CA GLU A 215 -2.27 -28.48 -5.53
C GLU A 215 -2.76 -27.21 -4.83
N GLU A 216 -2.45 -27.03 -3.54
CA GLU A 216 -2.76 -25.80 -2.81
C GLU A 216 -2.03 -24.58 -3.41
N TRP A 217 -0.74 -24.70 -3.71
CA TRP A 217 0.04 -23.66 -4.38
C TRP A 217 -0.59 -23.28 -5.73
N ALA A 218 -0.90 -24.28 -6.56
CA ALA A 218 -1.52 -24.07 -7.86
C ALA A 218 -2.92 -23.44 -7.74
N ALA A 219 -3.67 -23.75 -6.68
CA ALA A 219 -4.95 -23.10 -6.41
C ALA A 219 -4.79 -21.60 -6.08
N ILE A 220 -3.77 -21.23 -5.31
CA ILE A 220 -3.44 -19.84 -5.00
C ILE A 220 -3.00 -19.10 -6.27
N GLU A 221 -2.15 -19.71 -7.10
CA GLU A 221 -1.75 -19.14 -8.39
C GLU A 221 -2.96 -18.83 -9.27
N ARG A 222 -3.88 -19.80 -9.42
CA ARG A 222 -5.12 -19.60 -10.20
C ARG A 222 -6.01 -18.50 -9.64
N ALA A 223 -6.02 -18.31 -8.32
CA ALA A 223 -6.88 -17.34 -7.66
C ALA A 223 -6.30 -15.91 -7.70
N LEU A 224 -4.98 -15.76 -7.67
CA LEU A 224 -4.33 -14.47 -7.50
C LEU A 224 -3.61 -13.97 -8.75
N LEU A 225 -2.97 -14.86 -9.53
CA LEU A 225 -2.15 -14.46 -10.67
C LEU A 225 -2.99 -14.25 -11.94
N PRO A 226 -2.56 -13.36 -12.86
CA PRO A 226 -1.37 -12.53 -12.75
C PRO A 226 -1.55 -11.37 -11.77
N VAL A 227 -0.55 -11.13 -10.91
CA VAL A 227 -0.44 -9.91 -10.13
C VAL A 227 0.66 -9.06 -10.75
N THR A 228 0.37 -7.80 -11.04
CA THR A 228 1.37 -6.84 -11.51
C THR A 228 1.37 -5.61 -10.62
N GLY A 229 2.56 -5.23 -10.17
CA GLY A 229 2.82 -3.98 -9.44
C GLY A 229 3.73 -3.07 -10.26
N THR A 230 3.56 -1.77 -10.10
CA THR A 230 4.50 -0.77 -10.64
C THR A 230 5.08 0.03 -9.48
N VAL A 231 6.37 -0.16 -9.21
CA VAL A 231 7.10 0.69 -8.27
C VAL A 231 7.18 2.08 -8.88
N MET A 232 6.69 3.07 -8.15
CA MET A 232 6.73 4.46 -8.56
C MET A 232 7.48 5.31 -7.54
N TRP A 233 8.21 6.29 -8.07
CA TRP A 233 9.00 7.25 -7.31
C TRP A 233 8.57 8.67 -7.63
N ARG A 234 8.48 9.51 -6.60
CA ARG A 234 8.30 10.94 -6.74
C ARG A 234 9.59 11.65 -6.29
N PRO A 235 10.22 12.42 -7.18
CA PRO A 235 11.38 13.24 -6.83
C PRO A 235 11.00 14.40 -5.89
N PRO A 236 11.98 15.15 -5.39
CA PRO A 236 11.76 16.40 -4.66
C PRO A 236 10.72 17.30 -5.32
N ARG A 237 9.64 17.59 -4.57
CA ARG A 237 8.49 18.39 -5.02
C ARG A 237 7.74 17.87 -6.25
N GLY A 238 8.01 16.63 -6.69
CA GLY A 238 7.45 16.05 -7.91
C GLY A 238 8.02 16.66 -9.19
N GLU A 239 9.10 17.44 -9.09
CA GLU A 239 9.76 18.08 -10.22
C GLU A 239 10.81 17.13 -10.80
N TYR A 240 10.60 16.74 -12.05
CA TYR A 240 11.57 15.93 -12.78
C TYR A 240 11.93 16.58 -14.10
N VAL A 241 13.22 16.66 -14.37
CA VAL A 241 13.81 17.08 -15.64
C VAL A 241 14.77 15.98 -16.09
N GLU A 242 14.52 15.41 -17.27
CA GLU A 242 15.35 14.35 -17.84
C GLU A 242 16.81 14.79 -17.96
N GLY A 243 17.74 13.95 -17.50
CA GLY A 243 19.18 14.25 -17.49
C GLY A 243 19.64 15.28 -16.44
N VAL A 244 18.74 15.85 -15.64
CA VAL A 244 19.07 16.82 -14.57
C VAL A 244 18.67 16.30 -13.20
N THR A 245 17.47 15.73 -13.07
CA THR A 245 17.00 15.18 -11.81
C THR A 245 17.76 13.89 -11.50
N VAL A 246 18.51 13.91 -10.41
CA VAL A 246 19.28 12.75 -9.94
C VAL A 246 18.34 11.67 -9.43
N LYS A 247 18.42 10.48 -10.01
CA LYS A 247 17.69 9.30 -9.51
C LYS A 247 18.53 8.65 -8.40
N PRO A 248 17.96 8.41 -7.20
CA PRO A 248 18.74 7.95 -6.05
C PRO A 248 19.43 6.60 -6.26
N TRP A 249 18.92 5.76 -7.17
CA TRP A 249 19.50 4.45 -7.52
C TRP A 249 20.52 4.47 -8.68
N GLU A 250 20.72 5.62 -9.33
CA GLU A 250 21.73 5.78 -10.40
C GLU A 250 23.03 6.41 -9.90
N VAL A 251 23.07 6.85 -8.64
CA VAL A 251 24.28 7.38 -8.01
C VAL A 251 25.02 6.20 -7.39
N GLU A 252 26.19 5.85 -7.93
CA GLU A 252 27.09 4.89 -7.28
C GLU A 252 27.38 5.34 -5.84
N GLY A 253 27.23 4.42 -4.90
CA GLY A 253 27.48 4.64 -3.47
C GLY A 253 28.95 4.80 -3.14
#